data_AF-A0A6L7YH85-F1
#
_entry.id   AF-A0A6L7YH85-F1
#
_cell.length_a   1.000
_cell.length_b   1.000
_cell.length_c   1.000
_cell.angle_alpha   90.00
_cell.angle_beta   90.00
_cell.angle_gamma   90.00
#
_symmetry.space_group_name_H-M   'P 1'
#
loop_
_entity.id
_entity.type
_entity.pdbx_description
1 polymer ?
#
loop_
_entity_poly.entity_id
_entity_poly.type
_entity_poly.pdbx_seq_one_letter_code
_entity_poly.pdbx_strand_id
1 'polypeptide(L)'
;MPRRAQYSERSFGARAGAPGLACRADSVCERYRERRSRGGDPMAHIAALAIEDVDPEIRDSLQAMEETGGYIPRGQLTMARRPELVKAMSVMLAAVRSGTVERNLKSLVGLAVDIAARCPHTQSHAAFRAASNGMPVEKLRAVYDFEESDLLSEREKAALRLARDGSVVPNLVTEQHFEALREWFDEGEIVELVAVISWRGFLNHWNNIMATETHPLPAGFAREHLSAVGWEAGPHAAT
;
A
#
# COMPACT_ATOMS: atom_id res chain seq x y z
N MET A 1 -8.12 -27.63 -27.87
CA MET A 1 -8.92 -26.48 -27.39
C MET A 1 -8.94 -26.50 -25.87
N PRO A 2 -8.26 -25.58 -25.16
CA PRO A 2 -8.31 -25.56 -23.70
C PRO A 2 -9.59 -24.83 -23.25
N ARG A 3 -10.27 -25.41 -22.26
CA ARG A 3 -11.50 -24.87 -21.67
C ARG A 3 -11.19 -23.57 -20.93
N ARG A 4 -11.89 -22.49 -21.29
CA ARG A 4 -11.90 -21.23 -20.53
C ARG A 4 -12.45 -21.50 -19.12
N ALA A 5 -11.65 -21.24 -18.10
CA ALA A 5 -12.16 -21.15 -16.72
C ALA A 5 -13.11 -19.95 -16.64
N GLN A 6 -14.39 -20.22 -16.38
CA GLN A 6 -15.37 -19.20 -16.04
C GLN A 6 -15.12 -18.79 -14.59
N TYR A 7 -14.52 -17.62 -14.37
CA TYR A 7 -14.52 -17.00 -13.05
C TYR A 7 -15.94 -16.48 -12.78
N SER A 8 -16.56 -17.04 -11.74
CA SER A 8 -17.87 -16.63 -11.21
C SER A 8 -17.76 -15.21 -10.64
N GLU A 9 -18.54 -14.27 -11.18
CA GLU A 9 -18.66 -12.85 -10.77
C GLU A 9 -19.31 -12.64 -9.37
N ARG A 10 -19.30 -13.65 -8.50
CA ARG A 10 -19.88 -13.52 -7.15
C ARG A 10 -18.78 -13.49 -6.11
N SER A 11 -18.64 -12.31 -5.48
CA SER A 11 -18.11 -12.04 -4.13
C SER A 11 -16.99 -10.97 -4.08
N PHE A 12 -17.25 -9.77 -4.60
CA PHE A 12 -16.67 -8.56 -4.03
C PHE A 12 -17.81 -7.60 -3.70
N GLY A 13 -18.44 -7.80 -2.54
CA GLY A 13 -19.19 -6.73 -1.91
C GLY A 13 -18.19 -5.64 -1.55
N ALA A 14 -18.08 -4.61 -2.38
CA ALA A 14 -17.49 -3.35 -1.99
C ALA A 14 -18.27 -2.87 -0.76
N ARG A 15 -17.72 -3.05 0.44
CA ARG A 15 -18.20 -2.26 1.57
C ARG A 15 -17.96 -0.81 1.17
N ALA A 16 -19.00 0.01 1.23
CA ALA A 16 -18.89 1.45 1.10
C ALA A 16 -17.70 1.91 1.96
N GLY A 17 -16.81 2.74 1.39
CA GLY A 17 -15.71 3.33 2.14
C GLY A 17 -16.25 3.94 3.44
N ALA A 18 -15.49 3.84 4.53
CA ALA A 18 -15.93 4.39 5.81
C ALA A 18 -16.32 5.88 5.61
N PRO A 19 -17.53 6.30 6.00
CA PRO A 19 -17.98 7.68 5.80
C PRO A 19 -17.00 8.63 6.50
N GLY A 20 -16.31 9.47 5.72
CA GLY A 20 -15.34 10.46 6.23
C GLY A 20 -13.90 10.36 5.70
N LEU A 21 -13.58 9.40 4.83
CA LEU A 21 -12.23 9.21 4.27
C LEU A 21 -11.87 10.11 3.07
N ALA A 22 -12.86 10.78 2.48
CA ALA A 22 -12.62 11.70 1.38
C ALA A 22 -11.80 12.91 1.84
N CYS A 23 -10.93 13.43 0.98
CA CYS A 23 -10.25 14.72 1.19
C CYS A 23 -11.34 15.79 1.22
N ARG A 24 -11.84 16.12 2.42
CA ARG A 24 -12.87 17.15 2.61
C ARG A 24 -12.31 18.51 2.17
N ALA A 25 -13.19 19.49 2.03
CA ALA A 25 -12.86 20.88 1.73
C ALA A 25 -12.11 21.56 2.90
N ASP A 26 -11.07 20.91 3.40
CA ASP A 26 -10.12 21.49 4.33
C ASP A 26 -9.05 22.21 3.52
N SER A 27 -8.56 23.32 4.06
CA SER A 27 -7.63 24.22 3.34
C SER A 27 -6.37 23.52 2.79
N VAL A 28 -5.98 22.37 3.35
CA VAL A 28 -4.85 21.56 2.87
C VAL A 28 -5.20 20.80 1.58
N CYS A 29 -6.38 20.16 1.50
CA CYS A 29 -6.86 19.46 0.31
C CYS A 29 -7.14 20.45 -0.83
N GLU A 30 -7.68 21.64 -0.52
CA GLU A 30 -7.92 22.70 -1.50
C GLU A 30 -6.62 23.24 -2.08
N ARG A 31 -5.66 23.64 -1.24
CA ARG A 31 -4.32 24.07 -1.70
C ARG A 31 -3.62 23.00 -2.53
N TYR A 32 -3.77 21.72 -2.16
CA TYR A 32 -3.24 20.60 -2.94
C TYR A 32 -3.90 20.49 -4.33
N ARG A 33 -5.24 20.62 -4.41
CA ARG A 33 -5.98 20.63 -5.70
C ARG A 33 -5.58 21.83 -6.57
N GLU A 34 -5.43 23.01 -5.98
CA GLU A 34 -4.96 24.23 -6.68
C GLU A 34 -3.52 24.10 -7.17
N ARG A 35 -2.63 23.47 -6.40
CA ARG A 35 -1.26 23.20 -6.87
C ARG A 35 -1.26 22.21 -8.03
N ARG A 36 -2.09 21.17 -7.96
CA ARG A 36 -2.26 20.19 -9.06
C ARG A 36 -2.69 20.89 -10.35
N SER A 37 -3.68 21.78 -10.31
CA SER A 37 -4.12 22.49 -11.52
C SER A 37 -3.05 23.42 -12.10
N ARG A 38 -2.01 23.76 -11.34
CA ARG A 38 -0.84 24.54 -11.77
C ARG A 38 0.38 23.69 -12.18
N GLY A 39 0.24 22.36 -12.26
CA GLY A 39 1.28 21.46 -12.77
C GLY A 39 2.47 21.21 -11.83
N GLY A 40 2.34 21.53 -10.54
CA GLY A 40 3.44 21.34 -9.57
C GLY A 40 3.49 19.92 -9.00
N ASP A 41 4.54 19.17 -9.33
CA ASP A 41 5.10 18.09 -8.51
C ASP A 41 6.62 18.32 -8.40
N PRO A 42 7.05 19.28 -7.57
CA PRO A 42 8.40 19.83 -7.64
C PRO A 42 9.49 18.83 -7.19
N MET A 43 9.11 17.69 -6.60
CA MET A 43 10.04 16.66 -6.14
C MET A 43 9.96 15.35 -6.94
N ALA A 44 8.83 15.02 -7.55
CA ALA A 44 8.75 13.81 -8.39
C ALA A 44 9.53 13.97 -9.70
N HIS A 45 10.21 12.90 -10.11
CA HIS A 45 10.92 12.87 -11.39
C HIS A 45 9.99 12.88 -12.60
N ILE A 46 8.75 12.40 -12.42
CA ILE A 46 7.69 12.43 -13.43
C ILE A 46 6.40 12.88 -12.76
N ALA A 47 5.82 13.98 -13.25
CA ALA A 47 4.53 14.47 -12.77
C ALA A 47 3.42 13.44 -13.04
N ALA A 48 2.60 13.21 -12.01
CA ALA A 48 1.36 12.44 -12.10
C ALA A 48 0.40 13.05 -13.13
N LEU A 49 -0.28 12.22 -13.92
CA LEU A 49 -1.31 12.69 -14.83
C LEU A 49 -2.48 13.33 -14.08
N ALA A 50 -3.10 14.33 -14.69
CA ALA A 50 -4.45 14.73 -14.33
C ALA A 50 -5.43 13.60 -14.72
N ILE A 51 -6.54 13.44 -14.01
CA ILE A 51 -7.46 12.32 -14.24
C ILE A 51 -8.18 12.48 -15.59
N GLU A 52 -8.30 13.73 -16.02
CA GLU A 52 -8.82 14.16 -17.32
C GLU A 52 -7.90 13.75 -18.47
N ASP A 53 -6.59 13.62 -18.21
CA ASP A 53 -5.56 13.22 -19.17
C ASP A 53 -5.29 11.70 -19.16
N VAL A 54 -5.91 10.97 -18.21
CA VAL A 54 -5.81 9.51 -18.16
C VAL A 54 -6.66 8.90 -19.27
N ASP A 55 -6.11 7.85 -19.90
CA ASP A 55 -6.80 7.02 -20.89
C ASP A 55 -8.22 6.64 -20.40
N PRO A 56 -9.28 6.92 -21.19
CA PRO A 56 -10.65 6.62 -20.82
C PRO A 56 -10.88 5.17 -20.37
N GLU A 57 -10.15 4.20 -20.92
CA GLU A 57 -10.31 2.78 -20.59
C GLU A 57 -9.95 2.43 -19.14
N ILE A 58 -9.09 3.23 -18.49
CA ILE A 58 -8.69 3.01 -17.08
C ILE A 58 -9.14 4.13 -16.15
N ARG A 59 -9.72 5.21 -16.70
CA ARG A 59 -10.18 6.36 -15.93
C ARG A 59 -11.23 5.97 -14.90
N ASP A 60 -12.26 5.24 -15.32
CA ASP A 60 -13.37 4.83 -14.45
C ASP A 60 -12.86 3.97 -13.29
N SER A 61 -11.91 3.07 -13.56
CA SER A 61 -11.28 2.24 -12.53
C SER A 61 -10.52 3.08 -11.49
N LEU A 62 -9.83 4.15 -11.90
CA LEU A 62 -9.11 5.02 -10.99
C LEU A 62 -10.07 5.95 -10.22
N GLN A 63 -11.15 6.40 -10.84
CA GLN A 63 -12.21 7.17 -10.17
C GLN A 63 -12.91 6.34 -9.09
N ALA A 64 -13.23 5.07 -9.37
CA ALA A 64 -13.78 4.17 -8.36
C ALA A 64 -12.82 3.99 -7.15
N MET A 65 -11.50 4.08 -7.37
CA MET A 65 -10.54 4.07 -6.26
C MET A 65 -10.59 5.35 -5.41
N GLU A 66 -10.89 6.49 -6.02
CA GLU A 66 -11.08 7.75 -5.30
C GLU A 66 -12.34 7.70 -4.43
N GLU A 67 -13.45 7.19 -4.97
CA GLU A 67 -14.72 7.05 -4.26
C GLU A 67 -14.60 6.11 -3.04
N THR A 68 -13.88 4.99 -3.21
CA THR A 68 -13.73 3.99 -2.14
C THR A 68 -12.60 4.30 -1.16
N GLY A 69 -11.51 4.90 -1.63
CA GLY A 69 -10.28 5.12 -0.87
C GLY A 69 -10.00 6.57 -0.49
N GLY A 70 -10.81 7.52 -0.95
CA GLY A 70 -10.73 8.96 -0.64
C GLY A 70 -9.74 9.76 -1.50
N TYR A 71 -8.89 9.10 -2.29
CA TYR A 71 -7.96 9.70 -3.25
C TYR A 71 -7.39 8.65 -4.22
N ILE A 72 -6.87 9.10 -5.36
CA ILE A 72 -6.09 8.27 -6.30
C ILE A 72 -4.60 8.37 -5.94
N PRO A 73 -3.88 7.26 -5.67
CA PRO A 73 -2.45 7.31 -5.44
C PRO A 73 -1.70 7.91 -6.63
N ARG A 74 -0.83 8.91 -6.38
CA ARG A 74 -0.06 9.58 -7.45
C ARG A 74 0.81 8.62 -8.25
N GLY A 75 1.35 7.57 -7.61
CA GLY A 75 2.11 6.52 -8.30
C GLY A 75 1.30 5.80 -9.38
N GLN A 76 -0.01 5.60 -9.21
CA GLN A 76 -0.85 5.03 -10.27
C GLN A 76 -1.12 6.03 -11.40
N LEU A 77 -1.25 7.32 -11.08
CA LEU A 77 -1.39 8.38 -12.08
C LEU A 77 -0.11 8.58 -12.91
N THR A 78 1.08 8.32 -12.36
CA THR A 78 2.32 8.29 -13.15
C THR A 78 2.38 7.05 -14.04
N MET A 79 2.00 5.88 -13.51
CA MET A 79 1.91 4.63 -14.29
C MET A 79 0.86 4.70 -15.41
N ALA A 80 -0.22 5.47 -15.24
CA ALA A 80 -1.30 5.61 -16.23
C ALA A 80 -0.83 6.16 -17.59
N ARG A 81 0.41 6.68 -17.71
CA ARG A 81 1.08 6.94 -18.99
C ARG A 81 1.30 5.67 -19.84
N ARG A 82 1.19 4.49 -19.22
CA ARG A 82 1.18 3.15 -19.82
C ARG A 82 -0.02 2.38 -19.23
N PRO A 83 -1.23 2.53 -19.80
CA PRO A 83 -2.46 2.00 -19.22
C PRO A 83 -2.45 0.51 -18.90
N GLU A 84 -1.69 -0.27 -19.66
CA GLU A 84 -1.51 -1.72 -19.47
C GLU A 84 -0.91 -2.04 -18.10
N LEU A 85 -0.04 -1.18 -17.56
CA LEU A 85 0.52 -1.34 -16.23
C LEU A 85 -0.59 -1.23 -15.16
N VAL A 86 -1.45 -0.22 -15.26
CA VAL A 86 -2.56 -0.03 -14.31
C VAL A 86 -3.55 -1.20 -14.39
N LYS A 87 -3.86 -1.68 -15.60
CA LYS A 87 -4.73 -2.86 -15.80
C LYS A 87 -4.14 -4.11 -15.14
N ALA A 88 -2.87 -4.42 -15.41
CA ALA A 88 -2.19 -5.58 -14.84
C ALA A 88 -2.10 -5.50 -13.31
N MET A 89 -1.82 -4.31 -12.79
CA MET A 89 -1.78 -4.06 -11.36
C MET A 89 -3.10 -4.30 -10.65
N SER A 90 -4.23 -3.92 -11.26
CA SER A 90 -5.55 -4.18 -10.68
C SER A 90 -5.80 -5.69 -10.52
N VAL A 91 -5.40 -6.50 -11.51
CA VAL A 91 -5.49 -7.96 -11.44
C VAL A 91 -4.57 -8.53 -10.36
N MET A 92 -3.31 -8.09 -10.33
CA MET A 92 -2.33 -8.54 -9.34
C MET A 92 -2.77 -8.17 -7.91
N LEU A 93 -3.24 -6.94 -7.70
CA LEU A 93 -3.73 -6.47 -6.41
C LEU A 93 -4.93 -7.29 -5.92
N ALA A 94 -5.86 -7.64 -6.82
CA ALA A 94 -7.00 -8.48 -6.49
C ALA A 94 -6.55 -9.88 -6.03
N ALA A 95 -5.59 -10.48 -6.73
CA ALA A 95 -5.02 -11.77 -6.36
C ALA A 95 -4.34 -11.72 -4.98
N VAL A 96 -3.44 -10.75 -4.77
CA VAL A 96 -2.70 -10.56 -3.50
C VAL A 96 -3.64 -10.36 -2.30
N ARG A 97 -4.79 -9.68 -2.51
CA ARG A 97 -5.80 -9.42 -1.47
C ARG A 97 -6.79 -10.57 -1.24
N SER A 98 -6.84 -11.55 -2.13
CA SER A 98 -7.67 -12.76 -2.00
C SER A 98 -6.95 -13.82 -1.16
N GLY A 99 -7.55 -14.99 -0.93
CA GLY A 99 -6.90 -16.08 -0.22
C GLY A 99 -7.31 -16.25 1.24
N THR A 100 -6.56 -17.08 1.98
CA THR A 100 -6.88 -17.54 3.33
C THR A 100 -6.19 -16.74 4.44
N VAL A 101 -5.06 -16.08 4.16
CA VAL A 101 -4.41 -15.22 5.15
C VAL A 101 -5.28 -13.98 5.41
N GLU A 102 -5.48 -13.64 6.68
CA GLU A 102 -6.38 -12.58 7.10
C GLU A 102 -5.93 -11.22 6.56
N ARG A 103 -6.89 -10.40 6.10
CA ARG A 103 -6.62 -9.07 5.52
C ARG A 103 -5.81 -8.17 6.46
N ASN A 104 -6.03 -8.30 7.77
CA ASN A 104 -5.30 -7.55 8.78
C ASN A 104 -3.83 -7.96 8.81
N LEU A 105 -3.52 -9.26 8.82
CA LEU A 105 -2.13 -9.73 8.76
C LEU A 105 -1.45 -9.29 7.45
N LYS A 106 -2.13 -9.42 6.29
CA LYS A 106 -1.59 -8.89 5.02
C LYS A 106 -1.26 -7.40 5.06
N SER A 107 -2.05 -6.62 5.81
CA SER A 107 -1.82 -5.19 5.98
C SER A 107 -0.59 -4.90 6.87
N LEU A 108 -0.42 -5.66 7.95
CA LEU A 108 0.76 -5.57 8.83
C LEU A 108 2.04 -5.99 8.11
N VAL A 109 2.00 -7.12 7.39
CA VAL A 109 3.10 -7.60 6.53
C VAL A 109 3.45 -6.53 5.50
N GLY A 110 2.44 -5.94 4.85
CA GLY A 110 2.69 -4.89 3.87
C GLY A 110 3.32 -3.63 4.46
N LEU A 111 2.94 -3.24 5.68
CA LEU A 111 3.57 -2.13 6.40
C LEU A 111 5.02 -2.45 6.79
N ALA A 112 5.31 -3.67 7.26
CA ALA A 112 6.68 -4.10 7.58
C ALA A 112 7.60 -4.08 6.35
N VAL A 113 7.09 -4.51 5.18
CA VAL A 113 7.83 -4.38 3.91
C VAL A 113 8.17 -2.92 3.63
N ASP A 114 7.20 -2.00 3.76
CA ASP A 114 7.43 -0.59 3.48
C ASP A 114 8.42 0.07 4.44
N ILE A 115 8.42 -0.37 5.71
CA ILE A 115 9.37 0.04 6.75
C ILE A 115 10.78 -0.43 6.37
N ALA A 116 10.94 -1.71 6.09
CA ALA A 116 12.23 -2.31 5.70
C ALA A 116 12.78 -1.72 4.40
N ALA A 117 11.91 -1.48 3.41
CA ALA A 117 12.26 -0.83 2.14
C ALA A 117 12.48 0.70 2.26
N ARG A 118 12.30 1.28 3.45
CA ARG A 118 12.47 2.71 3.74
C ARG A 118 11.73 3.61 2.75
N CYS A 119 10.47 3.31 2.49
CA CYS A 119 9.62 4.09 1.58
C CYS A 119 8.49 4.81 2.36
N PRO A 120 8.71 6.06 2.83
CA PRO A 120 7.72 6.81 3.60
C PRO A 120 6.38 7.00 2.89
N HIS A 121 6.40 7.13 1.56
CA HIS A 121 5.20 7.20 0.73
C HIS A 121 4.33 5.98 0.99
N THR A 122 4.84 4.78 0.73
CA THR A 122 4.06 3.56 0.91
C THR A 122 3.71 3.28 2.37
N GLN A 123 4.59 3.60 3.33
CA GLN A 123 4.32 3.47 4.77
C GLN A 123 3.06 4.27 5.17
N SER A 124 2.99 5.54 4.75
CA SER A 124 1.85 6.42 5.06
C SER A 124 0.54 5.91 4.45
N HIS A 125 0.57 5.47 3.19
CA HIS A 125 -0.60 4.91 2.51
C HIS A 125 -1.05 3.59 3.16
N ALA A 126 -0.11 2.72 3.57
CA ALA A 126 -0.42 1.45 4.22
C ALA A 126 -1.06 1.68 5.59
N ALA A 127 -0.43 2.50 6.44
CA ALA A 127 -0.94 2.79 7.78
C ALA A 127 -2.30 3.50 7.75
N PHE A 128 -2.45 4.52 6.90
CA PHE A 128 -3.74 5.21 6.73
C PHE A 128 -4.85 4.24 6.33
N ARG A 129 -4.60 3.37 5.33
CA ARG A 129 -5.60 2.41 4.86
C ARG A 129 -5.92 1.34 5.90
N ALA A 130 -4.93 0.86 6.64
CA ALA A 130 -5.16 -0.12 7.70
C ALA A 130 -6.02 0.47 8.83
N ALA A 131 -5.69 1.70 9.29
CA ALA A 131 -6.48 2.41 10.29
C ALA A 131 -7.90 2.72 9.83
N SER A 132 -8.06 3.14 8.57
CA SER A 132 -9.37 3.37 7.93
C SER A 132 -10.25 2.12 7.89
N ASN A 133 -9.65 0.93 7.93
CA ASN A 133 -10.32 -0.36 7.99
C ASN A 133 -10.50 -0.88 9.44
N GLY A 134 -10.24 -0.04 10.44
CA GLY A 134 -10.47 -0.35 11.85
C GLY A 134 -9.27 -0.95 12.58
N MET A 135 -8.07 -0.96 11.98
CA MET A 135 -6.86 -1.39 12.70
C MET A 135 -6.45 -0.34 13.73
N PRO A 136 -6.23 -0.71 15.01
CA PRO A 136 -5.77 0.24 16.02
C PRO A 136 -4.41 0.85 15.65
N VAL A 137 -4.25 2.15 15.88
CA VAL A 137 -3.00 2.88 15.58
C VAL A 137 -1.84 2.32 16.39
N GLU A 138 -2.09 1.89 17.62
CA GLU A 138 -1.12 1.28 18.52
C GLU A 138 -0.53 0.00 17.92
N LYS A 139 -1.37 -0.81 17.25
CA LYS A 139 -0.93 -2.02 16.55
C LYS A 139 -0.14 -1.71 15.29
N LEU A 140 -0.43 -0.61 14.59
CA LEU A 140 0.37 -0.14 13.46
C LEU A 140 1.76 0.36 13.90
N ARG A 141 1.82 1.09 15.01
CA ARG A 141 3.07 1.54 15.63
C ARG A 141 3.93 0.37 16.09
N ALA A 142 3.30 -0.67 16.64
CA ALA A 142 3.98 -1.90 17.06
C ALA A 142 4.77 -2.57 15.93
N VAL A 143 4.43 -2.37 14.66
CA VAL A 143 5.17 -2.97 13.53
C VAL A 143 6.61 -2.43 13.42
N TYR A 144 6.86 -1.20 13.88
CA TYR A 144 8.20 -0.59 13.82
C TYR A 144 9.19 -1.25 14.80
N ASP A 145 8.68 -1.87 15.86
CA ASP A 145 9.46 -2.59 16.87
C ASP A 145 8.76 -3.91 17.24
N PHE A 146 8.48 -4.71 16.21
CA PHE A 146 7.55 -5.82 16.33
C PHE A 146 8.06 -6.97 17.19
N GLU A 147 9.37 -7.14 17.31
CA GLU A 147 9.98 -8.24 18.07
C GLU A 147 9.62 -8.10 19.56
N GLU A 148 9.70 -6.88 20.09
CA GLU A 148 9.47 -6.55 21.50
C GLU A 148 8.00 -6.25 21.83
N SER A 149 7.10 -6.23 20.83
CA SER A 149 5.71 -5.85 21.06
C SER A 149 4.82 -7.01 21.54
N ASP A 150 4.10 -6.78 22.63
CA ASP A 150 3.03 -7.67 23.12
C ASP A 150 1.70 -7.51 22.34
N LEU A 151 1.60 -6.54 21.43
CA LEU A 151 0.40 -6.31 20.61
C LEU A 151 0.35 -7.22 19.37
N LEU A 152 1.43 -7.96 19.13
CA LEU A 152 1.62 -8.85 17.99
C LEU A 152 1.84 -10.27 18.51
N SER A 153 1.08 -11.21 17.98
CA SER A 153 1.25 -12.65 18.26
C SER A 153 2.52 -13.21 17.61
N GLU A 154 3.02 -14.35 18.09
CA GLU A 154 4.17 -15.01 17.44
C GLU A 154 3.90 -15.40 15.98
N ARG A 155 2.65 -15.77 15.63
CA ARG A 155 2.22 -15.96 14.24
C ARG A 155 2.43 -14.70 13.39
N GLU A 156 2.03 -13.54 13.91
CA GLU A 156 2.23 -12.26 13.23
C GLU A 156 3.73 -11.94 13.13
N LYS A 157 4.48 -12.06 14.23
CA LYS A 157 5.93 -11.78 14.25
C LYS A 157 6.70 -12.66 13.27
N ALA A 158 6.38 -13.95 13.15
CA ALA A 158 6.99 -14.84 12.16
C ALA A 158 6.82 -14.32 10.72
N ALA A 159 5.62 -13.86 10.35
CA ALA A 159 5.36 -13.24 9.06
C ALA A 159 6.08 -11.89 8.89
N LEU A 160 6.17 -11.08 9.94
CA LEU A 160 6.89 -9.80 9.91
C LEU A 160 8.41 -9.96 9.79
N ARG A 161 9.00 -11.02 10.36
CA ARG A 161 10.43 -11.37 10.16
C ARG A 161 10.72 -11.65 8.69
N LEU A 162 9.93 -12.51 8.05
CA LEU A 162 10.05 -12.77 6.61
C LEU A 162 9.88 -11.48 5.81
N ALA A 163 8.89 -10.65 6.16
CA ALA A 163 8.65 -9.37 5.50
C ALA A 163 9.84 -8.40 5.61
N ARG A 164 10.40 -8.25 6.81
CA ARG A 164 11.57 -7.39 7.08
C ARG A 164 12.77 -7.83 6.24
N ASP A 165 13.13 -9.10 6.32
CA ASP A 165 14.38 -9.62 5.77
C ASP A 165 14.28 -9.91 4.26
N GLY A 166 13.07 -10.17 3.76
CA GLY A 166 12.78 -10.32 2.33
C GLY A 166 12.65 -9.02 1.55
N SER A 167 12.60 -7.88 2.24
CA SER A 167 12.36 -6.56 1.61
C SER A 167 13.59 -5.66 1.56
N VAL A 168 14.73 -6.14 2.05
CA VAL A 168 16.02 -5.44 1.98
C VAL A 168 16.86 -5.94 0.80
N VAL A 169 17.86 -5.15 0.42
CA VAL A 169 18.83 -5.49 -0.64
C VAL A 169 20.24 -5.44 -0.05
N PRO A 170 21.00 -6.56 -0.03
CA PRO A 170 20.61 -7.88 -0.53
C PRO A 170 19.49 -8.52 0.32
N ASN A 171 18.74 -9.44 -0.29
CA ASN A 171 17.71 -10.22 0.39
C ASN A 171 18.35 -11.08 1.50
N LEU A 172 17.80 -11.04 2.71
CA LEU A 172 18.34 -11.70 3.89
C LEU A 172 17.54 -12.94 4.33
N VAL A 173 16.59 -13.40 3.52
CA VAL A 173 15.77 -14.58 3.84
C VAL A 173 16.62 -15.84 3.84
N THR A 174 16.37 -16.67 4.85
CA THR A 174 17.04 -17.97 5.08
C THR A 174 16.00 -19.07 5.28
N GLU A 175 16.42 -20.35 5.26
CA GLU A 175 15.52 -21.48 5.55
C GLU A 175 14.85 -21.38 6.93
N GLN A 176 15.54 -20.79 7.92
CA GLN A 176 14.98 -20.61 9.28
C GLN A 176 13.70 -19.77 9.28
N HIS A 177 13.56 -18.83 8.34
CA HIS A 177 12.31 -18.07 8.18
C HIS A 177 11.15 -18.99 7.79
N PHE A 178 11.38 -19.92 6.86
CA PHE A 178 10.37 -20.85 6.40
C PHE A 178 10.08 -21.94 7.43
N GLU A 179 11.10 -22.43 8.16
CA GLU A 179 10.91 -23.33 9.29
C GLU A 179 9.98 -22.70 10.35
N ALA A 180 10.24 -21.44 10.74
CA ALA A 180 9.40 -20.73 11.70
C ALA A 180 7.97 -20.48 11.18
N LEU A 181 7.80 -20.21 9.88
CA LEU A 181 6.47 -20.00 9.29
C LEU A 181 5.64 -21.28 9.25
N ARG A 182 6.24 -22.45 9.00
CA ARG A 182 5.55 -23.74 8.92
C ARG A 182 4.88 -24.15 10.24
N GLU A 183 5.21 -23.52 11.36
CA GLU A 183 4.50 -23.69 12.64
C GLU A 183 3.08 -23.09 12.62
N TRP A 184 2.85 -22.07 11.78
CA TRP A 184 1.65 -21.22 11.84
C TRP A 184 0.89 -21.10 10.52
N PHE A 185 1.53 -21.44 9.40
CA PHE A 185 1.03 -21.23 8.05
C PHE A 185 1.19 -22.48 7.20
N ASP A 186 0.19 -22.79 6.39
CA ASP A 186 0.35 -23.79 5.33
C ASP A 186 1.13 -23.23 4.12
N GLU A 187 1.48 -24.09 3.17
CA GLU A 187 2.26 -23.69 1.99
C GLU A 187 1.54 -22.63 1.13
N GLY A 188 0.21 -22.68 1.05
CA GLY A 188 -0.60 -21.70 0.33
C GLY A 188 -0.57 -20.34 1.01
N GLU A 189 -0.71 -20.31 2.33
CA GLU A 189 -0.60 -19.09 3.13
C GLU A 189 0.80 -18.47 3.05
N ILE A 190 1.87 -19.29 3.04
CA ILE A 190 3.24 -18.81 2.85
C ILE A 190 3.38 -18.16 1.47
N VAL A 191 2.83 -18.76 0.41
CA VAL A 191 2.81 -18.15 -0.93
C VAL A 191 2.05 -16.82 -0.92
N GLU A 192 0.94 -16.72 -0.20
CA GLU A 192 0.20 -15.46 -0.05
C GLU A 192 1.03 -14.37 0.65
N LEU A 193 1.78 -14.72 1.70
CA LEU A 193 2.69 -13.79 2.39
C LEU A 193 3.79 -13.29 1.45
N VAL A 194 4.44 -14.19 0.71
CA VAL A 194 5.48 -13.84 -0.28
C VAL A 194 4.90 -12.99 -1.41
N ALA A 195 3.66 -13.24 -1.82
CA ALA A 195 2.96 -12.44 -2.82
C ALA A 195 2.71 -11.00 -2.32
N VAL A 196 2.34 -10.83 -1.05
CA VAL A 196 2.27 -9.49 -0.43
C VAL A 196 3.64 -8.83 -0.45
N ILE A 197 4.69 -9.51 0.04
CA ILE A 197 6.05 -8.97 0.09
C ILE A 197 6.51 -8.50 -1.30
N SER A 198 6.37 -9.34 -2.31
CA SER A 198 6.79 -9.06 -3.68
C SER A 198 6.00 -7.90 -4.30
N TRP A 199 4.68 -7.89 -4.10
CA TRP A 199 3.81 -6.81 -4.58
C TRP A 199 4.16 -5.47 -3.94
N ARG A 200 4.40 -5.46 -2.63
CA ARG A 200 4.83 -4.25 -1.92
C ARG A 200 6.22 -3.80 -2.39
N GLY A 201 7.15 -4.73 -2.57
CA GLY A 201 8.48 -4.46 -3.11
C GLY A 201 8.44 -3.75 -4.48
N PHE A 202 7.57 -4.19 -5.40
CA PHE A 202 7.34 -3.49 -6.66
C PHE A 202 6.89 -2.03 -6.44
N LEU A 203 5.93 -1.81 -5.53
CA LEU A 203 5.42 -0.46 -5.22
C LEU A 203 6.47 0.41 -4.53
N ASN A 204 7.26 -0.13 -3.60
CA ASN A 204 8.32 0.62 -2.94
C ASN A 204 9.40 1.02 -3.95
N HIS A 205 9.82 0.09 -4.80
CA HIS A 205 10.81 0.33 -5.83
C HIS A 205 10.36 1.42 -6.80
N TRP A 206 9.13 1.32 -7.31
CA TRP A 206 8.55 2.35 -8.17
C TRP A 206 8.54 3.71 -7.50
N ASN A 207 7.95 3.81 -6.30
CA ASN A 207 7.74 5.11 -5.67
C ASN A 207 9.05 5.76 -5.22
N ASN A 208 10.01 4.99 -4.71
CA ASN A 208 11.34 5.49 -4.37
C ASN A 208 12.08 6.00 -5.61
N ILE A 209 12.05 5.27 -6.74
CA ILE A 209 12.69 5.70 -7.98
C ILE A 209 12.04 6.95 -8.56
N MET A 210 10.71 7.06 -8.48
CA MET A 210 9.97 8.20 -9.02
C MET A 210 9.99 9.42 -8.11
N ALA A 211 10.44 9.28 -6.86
CA ALA A 211 10.25 10.27 -5.79
C ALA A 211 8.78 10.73 -5.71
N THR A 212 7.85 9.79 -5.80
CA THR A 212 6.41 10.08 -5.88
C THR A 212 5.95 10.95 -4.71
N GLU A 213 5.38 12.12 -4.98
CA GLU A 213 4.79 12.97 -3.94
C GLU A 213 3.66 12.21 -3.20
N THR A 214 3.62 12.34 -1.88
CA THR A 214 2.58 11.70 -1.06
C THR A 214 1.35 12.57 -0.98
N HIS A 215 0.17 11.97 -1.17
CA HIS A 215 -1.09 12.68 -1.02
C HIS A 215 -1.24 13.24 0.43
N PRO A 216 -1.82 14.44 0.63
CA PRO A 216 -1.89 15.05 1.96
C PRO A 216 -2.62 14.22 3.02
N LEU A 217 -3.64 13.46 2.64
CA LEU A 217 -4.39 12.60 3.57
C LEU A 217 -3.50 11.55 4.27
N PRO A 218 -2.88 10.59 3.55
CA PRO A 218 -1.99 9.63 4.20
C PRO A 218 -0.78 10.30 4.84
N ALA A 219 -0.23 11.37 4.24
CA ALA A 219 0.88 12.11 4.83
C ALA A 219 0.52 12.78 6.18
N GLY A 220 -0.67 13.35 6.29
CA GLY A 220 -1.19 13.97 7.52
C GLY A 220 -1.40 12.92 8.61
N PHE A 221 -2.07 11.81 8.27
CA PHE A 221 -2.25 10.67 9.18
C PHE A 221 -0.91 10.15 9.71
N ALA A 222 0.07 9.94 8.82
CA ALA A 222 1.38 9.45 9.22
C ALA A 222 2.14 10.46 10.08
N ARG A 223 2.04 11.76 9.79
CA ARG A 223 2.64 12.80 10.62
C ARG A 223 2.03 12.84 12.02
N GLU A 224 0.71 12.72 12.13
CA GLU A 224 0.01 12.71 13.42
C GLU A 224 0.34 11.45 14.23
N HIS A 225 0.32 10.28 13.58
CA HIS A 225 0.34 9.01 14.30
C HIS A 225 1.69 8.29 14.29
N LEU A 226 2.54 8.48 13.28
CA LEU A 226 3.75 7.67 13.10
C LEU A 226 5.05 8.43 13.36
N SER A 227 5.04 9.76 13.48
CA SER A 227 6.25 10.53 13.81
C SER A 227 6.92 10.06 15.11
N ALA A 228 6.13 9.64 16.09
CA ALA A 228 6.62 9.10 17.37
C ALA A 228 7.41 7.78 17.22
N VAL A 229 7.25 7.07 16.10
CA VAL A 229 8.00 5.84 15.76
C VAL A 229 8.98 6.06 14.60
N GLY A 230 9.39 7.31 14.37
CA GLY A 230 10.46 7.65 13.42
C GLY A 230 10.02 7.79 11.96
N TRP A 231 8.72 7.88 11.68
CA TRP A 231 8.25 8.19 10.33
C TRP A 231 8.56 9.64 9.96
N GLU A 232 9.16 9.84 8.79
CA GLU A 232 9.38 11.15 8.18
C GLU A 232 9.07 11.07 6.68
N ALA A 233 8.44 12.10 6.11
CA ALA A 233 8.01 12.10 4.70
C ALA A 233 9.18 11.97 3.70
N GLY A 234 10.38 12.42 4.07
CA GLY A 234 11.60 12.36 3.25
C GLY A 234 11.39 12.93 1.84
N PRO A 235 11.88 12.25 0.78
CA PRO A 235 11.81 12.74 -0.60
C PRO A 235 10.38 12.79 -1.16
N HIS A 236 9.40 12.26 -0.43
CA HIS A 236 8.00 12.20 -0.85
C HIS A 236 7.14 13.32 -0.25
N ALA A 237 7.75 14.28 0.44
CA ALA A 237 7.04 15.42 1.00
C ALA A 237 6.44 16.28 -0.11
N ALA A 238 5.16 16.63 0.05
CA ALA A 238 4.59 17.78 -0.64
C ALA A 238 5.29 19.04 -0.11
N THR A 239 5.98 19.78 -0.98
CA THR A 239 6.56 21.09 -0.63
C THR A 239 5.50 22.17 -0.55
#